data_AF-A0A6J4GY25-F1
#
_entry.id   AF-A0A6J4GY25-F1
#
_cell.length_a   1.000
_cell.length_b   1.000
_cell.length_c   1.000
_cell.angle_alpha   90.00
_cell.angle_beta   90.00
_cell.angle_gamma   90.00
#
_symmetry.space_group_name_H-M   'P 1'
#
loop_
_entity.id
_entity.type
_entity.pdbx_description
1 polymer ?
#
loop_
_entity_poly.entity_id
_entity_poly.type
_entity_poly.pdbx_seq_one_letter_code
_entity_poly.pdbx_strand_id
1 'polypeptide(L)'
;MSKKVTNALLAFVSGVATGAAFGVLYAPDKGRETRDRLSYQLDRYRDMLKDLTETLRSDRDAPHSAARTEGQRVIKDAKDKAEKLLGDVDLLINQINSRKEVI
;
A
#
# COMPACT_ATOMS: atom_id res chain seq x y z
N MET A 1 -2.02 9.20 -8.95
CA MET A 1 -2.22 7.75 -8.73
C MET A 1 -3.59 7.36 -8.13
N SER A 2 -4.31 8.26 -7.44
CA SER A 2 -5.58 7.95 -6.73
C SER A 2 -6.71 7.35 -7.61
N LYS A 3 -6.94 7.87 -8.82
CA LYS A 3 -8.01 7.40 -9.73
C LYS A 3 -7.94 5.90 -10.08
N LYS A 4 -6.73 5.33 -10.16
CA LYS A 4 -6.53 3.92 -10.49
C LYS A 4 -6.95 3.00 -9.34
N VAL A 5 -6.70 3.43 -8.09
CA VAL A 5 -7.10 2.69 -6.89
C VAL A 5 -8.62 2.74 -6.72
N THR A 6 -9.24 3.90 -6.94
CA THR A 6 -10.71 4.03 -6.91
C THR A 6 -11.36 3.14 -7.95
N ASN A 7 -10.88 3.15 -9.19
CA ASN A 7 -11.42 2.28 -10.24
C ASN A 7 -11.20 0.80 -9.93
N ALA A 8 -10.05 0.42 -9.35
CA ALA A 8 -9.78 -0.96 -8.95
C ALA A 8 -10.73 -1.43 -7.84
N LEU A 9 -11.01 -0.59 -6.83
CA LEU A 9 -11.95 -0.90 -5.77
C LEU A 9 -13.39 -0.98 -6.29
N LEU A 10 -13.79 -0.07 -7.18
CA LEU A 10 -15.12 -0.11 -7.82
C LEU A 10 -15.30 -1.37 -8.67
N ALA A 11 -14.28 -1.71 -9.47
CA ALA A 11 -14.28 -2.95 -10.24
C ALA A 11 -14.37 -4.18 -9.34
N PHE A 12 -13.59 -4.21 -8.25
CA PHE A 12 -13.62 -5.30 -7.28
C PHE A 12 -15.00 -5.47 -6.63
N VAL A 13 -15.59 -4.41 -6.10
CA VAL A 13 -16.92 -4.47 -5.45
C VAL A 13 -17.99 -4.85 -6.47
N SER A 14 -17.95 -4.28 -7.68
CA SER A 14 -18.90 -4.62 -8.74
C SER A 14 -18.79 -6.09 -9.15
N GLY A 15 -17.58 -6.65 -9.21
CA GLY A 15 -17.32 -8.05 -9.48
C GLY A 15 -17.84 -8.96 -8.36
N VAL A 16 -17.54 -8.63 -7.11
CA VAL A 16 -18.03 -9.38 -5.94
C VAL A 16 -19.56 -9.39 -5.88
N ALA A 17 -20.18 -8.23 -6.07
CA ALA A 17 -21.63 -8.09 -6.01
C ALA A 17 -22.32 -8.87 -7.14
N THR A 18 -21.81 -8.74 -8.36
CA THR A 18 -22.34 -9.45 -9.53
C THR A 18 -22.16 -10.95 -9.35
N GLY A 19 -20.98 -11.40 -8.93
CA GLY A 19 -20.66 -12.81 -8.70
C GLY A 19 -21.50 -13.43 -7.59
N ALA A 20 -21.72 -12.73 -6.47
CA ALA A 20 -22.57 -13.21 -5.39
C ALA A 20 -24.04 -13.30 -5.82
N ALA A 21 -24.54 -12.31 -6.58
CA ALA A 21 -25.90 -12.33 -7.10
C ALA A 21 -26.13 -13.53 -8.01
N PHE A 22 -25.22 -13.78 -8.96
CA PHE A 22 -25.30 -14.96 -9.82
C PHE A 22 -25.11 -16.27 -9.03
N GLY A 23 -24.20 -16.31 -8.07
CA GLY A 23 -23.94 -17.50 -7.25
C GLY A 23 -25.15 -17.93 -6.42
N VAL A 24 -25.88 -16.98 -5.83
CA VAL A 24 -27.09 -17.26 -5.04
C VAL A 24 -28.28 -17.61 -5.95
N LEU A 25 -28.42 -16.95 -7.10
CA LEU A 25 -29.52 -17.21 -8.04
C LEU A 25 -29.39 -18.58 -8.73
N TYR A 26 -28.17 -19.01 -9.01
CA TYR A 26 -27.92 -20.26 -9.72
C TYR A 26 -28.12 -21.50 -8.83
N ALA A 27 -27.77 -21.42 -7.55
CA ALA A 27 -27.91 -22.53 -6.60
C ALA A 27 -28.32 -22.04 -5.21
N PRO A 28 -29.64 -21.90 -4.95
CA PRO A 28 -30.14 -21.59 -3.63
C PRO A 28 -30.16 -22.85 -2.74
N ASP A 29 -29.48 -22.78 -1.62
CA ASP A 29 -29.62 -23.77 -0.54
C ASP A 29 -30.91 -23.52 0.27
N LYS A 30 -31.35 -24.51 1.05
CA LYS A 30 -32.47 -24.34 1.98
C LYS A 30 -32.10 -23.29 3.03
N GLY A 31 -32.85 -22.19 3.10
CA GLY A 31 -32.51 -21.02 3.92
C GLY A 31 -32.22 -21.28 5.41
N ARG A 32 -32.76 -22.34 6.01
CA ARG A 32 -32.42 -22.74 7.40
C ARG A 32 -30.95 -23.18 7.52
N GLU A 33 -30.52 -24.07 6.63
CA GLU A 33 -29.16 -24.59 6.58
C GLU A 33 -28.16 -23.48 6.22
N THR A 34 -28.52 -22.63 5.26
CA THR A 34 -27.69 -21.48 4.86
C THR A 34 -27.51 -20.51 6.01
N ARG A 35 -28.58 -20.20 6.76
CA ARG A 35 -28.51 -19.27 7.89
C ARG A 35 -27.69 -19.82 9.03
N ASP A 36 -27.86 -21.09 9.37
CA ASP A 36 -27.12 -21.71 10.48
C ASP A 36 -25.62 -21.78 10.14
N ARG A 37 -25.27 -22.16 8.90
CA ARG A 37 -23.89 -22.15 8.40
C ARG A 37 -23.30 -20.76 8.32
N LEU A 38 -24.05 -19.80 7.80
CA LEU A 38 -23.61 -18.41 7.66
C LEU A 38 -23.38 -17.80 9.05
N SER A 39 -24.28 -18.03 10.00
CA SER A 39 -24.14 -17.55 11.39
C SER A 39 -22.87 -18.10 12.05
N TYR A 40 -22.62 -19.40 11.91
CA TYR A 40 -21.40 -20.02 12.43
C TYR A 40 -20.14 -19.46 11.77
N GLN A 41 -20.15 -19.26 10.45
CA GLN A 41 -19.03 -18.67 9.73
C GLN A 41 -18.79 -17.22 10.14
N LEU A 42 -19.84 -16.40 10.25
CA LEU A 42 -19.74 -15.01 10.69
C LEU A 42 -19.17 -14.86 12.09
N ASP A 43 -19.55 -15.73 13.02
CA ASP A 43 -19.03 -15.71 14.38
C ASP A 43 -17.52 -16.00 14.40
N ARG A 44 -17.08 -17.02 13.67
CA ARG A 44 -15.64 -17.30 13.53
C ARG A 44 -14.87 -16.21 12.79
N TYR A 45 -15.42 -15.66 11.71
CA TYR A 45 -14.80 -14.54 11.01
C TYR A 45 -14.67 -13.32 11.91
N ARG A 46 -15.67 -13.08 12.76
CA ARG A 46 -15.64 -11.99 13.74
C ARG A 46 -14.53 -12.19 14.76
N ASP A 47 -14.36 -13.41 15.27
CA ASP A 47 -13.28 -13.72 16.21
C ASP A 47 -11.91 -13.59 15.55
N MET A 48 -11.73 -14.13 14.34
CA MET A 48 -10.49 -13.98 13.57
C MET A 48 -10.18 -12.52 13.25
N LEU A 49 -11.18 -11.72 12.89
CA LEU A 49 -10.98 -10.29 12.63
C LEU A 49 -10.68 -9.54 13.92
N LYS A 50 -11.26 -9.94 15.06
CA LYS A 50 -10.95 -9.37 16.36
C LYS A 50 -9.50 -9.66 16.74
N ASP A 51 -9.07 -10.90 16.61
CA ASP A 51 -7.70 -11.34 16.87
C ASP A 51 -6.69 -10.66 15.93
N LEU A 52 -6.99 -10.61 14.63
CA LEU A 52 -6.18 -9.88 13.65
C LEU A 52 -6.12 -8.38 13.99
N THR A 53 -7.25 -7.79 14.40
CA THR A 53 -7.28 -6.37 14.79
C THR A 53 -6.51 -6.12 16.09
N GLU A 54 -6.57 -7.04 17.04
CA GLU A 54 -5.84 -6.98 18.30
C GLU A 54 -4.33 -7.18 18.09
N THR A 55 -3.95 -8.09 17.20
CA THR A 55 -2.57 -8.30 16.73
C THR A 55 -2.06 -7.05 16.02
N LEU A 56 -2.81 -6.49 15.07
CA LEU A 56 -2.44 -5.23 14.40
C LEU A 56 -2.40 -4.03 15.34
N ARG A 57 -3.17 -4.02 16.43
CA ARG A 57 -3.12 -2.96 17.46
C ARG A 57 -1.92 -3.13 18.37
N SER A 58 -1.65 -4.35 18.81
CA SER A 58 -0.49 -4.68 19.64
C SER A 58 0.82 -4.47 18.86
N ASP A 59 0.84 -4.80 17.57
CA ASP A 59 1.95 -4.52 16.65
C ASP A 59 2.13 -3.03 16.32
N ARG A 60 1.12 -2.19 16.59
CA ARG A 60 1.23 -0.73 16.46
C ARG A 60 1.85 -0.07 17.68
N ASP A 61 1.73 -0.68 18.87
CA ASP A 61 2.36 -0.20 20.11
C ASP A 61 3.75 -0.82 20.35
N ALA A 62 4.14 -1.81 19.55
CA ALA A 62 5.53 -2.25 19.43
C ALA A 62 6.35 -1.23 18.62
N PRO A 63 7.56 -0.83 19.08
CA PRO A 63 8.30 0.27 18.48
C PRO A 63 8.75 -0.02 17.03
N HIS A 64 8.42 0.91 16.13
CA HIS A 64 9.09 1.24 14.85
C HIS A 64 9.70 0.08 14.05
N SER A 65 9.04 -0.35 12.97
CA SER A 65 9.67 -1.29 12.03
C SER A 65 10.97 -0.69 11.46
N ALA A 66 12.07 -1.43 11.63
CA ALA A 66 13.41 -1.03 11.18
C ALA A 66 13.44 -0.62 9.69
N ALA A 67 12.54 -1.19 8.88
CA ALA A 67 12.39 -0.88 7.46
C ALA A 67 11.98 0.58 7.18
N ARG A 68 11.17 1.20 8.04
CA ARG A 68 10.77 2.61 7.87
C ARG A 68 11.89 3.57 8.26
N THR A 69 12.59 3.29 9.36
CA THR A 69 13.74 4.08 9.83
C THR A 69 14.87 4.05 8.80
N GLU A 70 15.20 2.86 8.28
CA GLU A 70 16.23 2.70 7.25
C GLU A 70 15.79 3.33 5.92
N GLY A 71 14.51 3.19 5.55
CA GLY A 71 13.92 3.86 4.39
C GLY A 71 14.05 5.39 4.44
N GLN A 72 13.80 6.01 5.59
CA GLN A 72 13.92 7.45 5.73
C GLN A 72 15.38 7.91 5.67
N ARG A 73 16.31 7.10 6.19
CA ARG A 73 17.76 7.34 6.14
C ARG A 73 18.30 7.32 4.70
N VAL A 74 17.95 6.30 3.92
CA VAL A 74 18.41 6.21 2.52
C VAL A 74 17.84 7.30 1.63
N ILE A 75 16.60 7.73 1.88
CA ILE A 75 15.99 8.86 1.14
C ILE A 75 16.76 10.15 1.44
N LYS A 76 17.14 10.38 2.69
CA LYS A 76 17.93 11.54 3.09
C LYS A 76 19.32 11.52 2.46
N ASP A 77 20.04 10.41 2.57
CA ASP A 77 21.39 10.24 1.99
C ASP A 77 21.38 10.43 0.47
N ALA A 78 20.34 9.95 -0.21
CA ALA A 78 20.18 10.13 -1.66
C ALA A 78 19.95 11.60 -2.04
N LYS A 79 19.16 12.33 -1.24
CA LYS A 79 18.92 13.77 -1.45
C LYS A 79 20.22 14.57 -1.28
N ASP A 80 20.95 14.32 -0.20
CA ASP A 80 22.19 15.04 0.10
C ASP A 80 23.27 14.79 -0.98
N LYS A 81 23.37 13.56 -1.49
CA LYS A 81 24.26 13.24 -2.63
C LYS A 81 23.81 13.93 -3.91
N ALA A 82 22.51 13.99 -4.20
CA ALA A 82 22.00 14.66 -5.39
C ALA A 82 22.31 16.17 -5.38
N GLU A 83 22.15 16.83 -4.23
CA GLU A 83 22.51 18.25 -4.07
C GLU A 83 24.01 18.49 -4.30
N LYS A 84 24.87 17.59 -3.80
CA LYS A 84 26.32 17.68 -4.04
C LYS A 84 26.69 17.52 -5.51
N LEU A 85 26.10 16.53 -6.20
CA LEU A 85 26.34 16.35 -7.64
C LEU A 85 25.91 17.58 -8.45
N LEU A 86 24.80 18.21 -8.08
CA LEU A 86 24.32 19.43 -8.74
C LEU A 86 25.37 20.56 -8.62
N GLY A 87 25.93 20.75 -7.42
CA GLY A 87 26.98 21.74 -7.19
C GLY A 87 28.29 21.43 -7.95
N ASP A 88 28.70 20.17 -8.01
CA ASP A 88 29.91 19.76 -8.74
C ASP A 88 29.76 20.00 -10.26
N VAL A 89 28.55 19.83 -10.81
CA VAL A 89 28.24 20.16 -12.21
C VAL A 89 28.37 21.66 -12.48
N ASP A 90 27.85 22.51 -11.60
CA ASP A 90 27.95 23.98 -11.75
C ASP A 90 29.42 24.45 -11.74
N LEU A 91 30.25 23.86 -10.88
CA LEU A 91 31.69 24.17 -10.83
C LEU A 91 32.42 23.77 -12.12
N LEU A 92 32.11 22.60 -12.69
CA LEU A 92 32.69 22.14 -13.95
C LEU A 92 32.26 23.02 -15.13
N ILE A 93 30.99 23.43 -15.20
CA ILE A 93 30.50 24.35 -16.24
C ILE A 93 31.25 25.67 -16.18
N ASN A 94 31.43 26.22 -14.97
CA ASN A 94 32.16 27.47 -14.78
C ASN A 94 33.64 27.34 -15.19
N GLN A 95 34.31 26.25 -14.83
CA GLN A 95 35.71 26.01 -15.24
C GLN A 95 35.87 25.87 -16.76
N ILE A 96 34.93 25.21 -17.43
CA ILE A 96 34.95 25.06 -18.90
C ILE A 96 34.77 26.42 -19.58
N ASN A 97 33.83 27.24 -19.10
CA ASN A 97 33.58 28.58 -19.63
C ASN A 97 34.79 29.51 -19.40
N SER A 98 35.37 29.53 -18.19
CA SER A 98 36.55 30.35 -17.90
C SER A 98 37.79 29.92 -18.69
N ARG A 99 37.97 28.62 -18.99
CA ARG A 99 39.09 28.15 -19.82
C ARG A 99 38.92 28.52 -21.30
N LYS A 100 37.67 28.65 -21.77
CA LYS A 100 37.36 29.03 -23.16
C LYS A 100 37.60 30.52 -23.45
N GLU A 101 37.54 31.40 -22.46
CA GLU A 101 37.81 32.84 -22.66
C GLU A 101 39.30 33.23 -22.66
N VAL A 102 40.20 32.28 -22.35
CA VAL A 102 41.66 32.52 -22.27
C VAL A 102 42.41 31.97 -23.50
N ILE A 103 41.71 31.44 -24.51
CA ILE A 103 42.28 30.94 -25.78
C ILE A 103 41.71 31.71 -26.97
#